data_AF-A0A538TC53-F1
#
_entry.id   AF-A0A538TC53-F1
#
_cell.length_a   1.000
_cell.length_b   1.000
_cell.length_c   1.000
_cell.angle_alpha   90.00
_cell.angle_beta   90.00
_cell.angle_gamma   90.00
#
_symmetry.space_group_name_H-M   'P 1'
#
loop_
_entity.id
_entity.type
_entity.pdbx_description
1 polymer ?
#
loop_
_entity_poly.entity_id
_entity_poly.type
_entity_poly.pdbx_seq_one_letter_code
_entity_poly.pdbx_strand_id
1 'polypeptide(L)'
;MQLSDLPQFSVDATKLVGGAWVLEGVFNHLRSVAENRSWLYAPRAALIGDLEALDRQTRRARFNTMDPNPPRIPTMGQTFPWLSGYWQAFHIDIILDPNHLWKPLVFRAEDALERPIPEWRVQRRAIGAIPRPDETVVPGAWDHEHCMICNSHIDPDDLGYLDDDEHWLCTKCHDSYAVPHDLGFLAP
;
A
#
# COMPACT_ATOMS: atom_id res chain seq x y z
N MET A 1 -2.18 11.23 12.52
CA MET A 1 -1.09 11.51 11.58
C MET A 1 -1.67 11.87 10.23
N GLN A 2 -1.19 12.94 9.62
CA GLN A 2 -1.62 13.45 8.33
C GLN A 2 -0.48 13.37 7.30
N LEU A 3 -0.79 13.55 6.02
CA LEU A 3 0.24 13.54 4.95
C LEU A 3 1.37 14.53 5.21
N SER A 4 1.06 15.69 5.80
CA SER A 4 2.02 16.74 6.15
C SER A 4 3.01 16.33 7.25
N ASP A 5 2.67 15.31 8.04
CA ASP A 5 3.51 14.80 9.14
C ASP A 5 4.58 13.80 8.64
N LEU A 6 4.43 13.32 7.40
CA LEU A 6 5.38 12.41 6.77
C LEU A 6 6.63 13.16 6.31
N PRO A 7 7.78 12.48 6.13
CA PRO A 7 8.95 13.09 5.50
C PRO A 7 8.59 13.63 4.12
N GLN A 8 8.89 14.89 3.88
CA GLN A 8 8.58 15.58 2.62
C GLN A 8 9.84 15.69 1.78
N PHE A 9 9.85 15.10 0.60
CA PHE A 9 10.95 15.16 -0.37
C PHE A 9 10.69 16.27 -1.39
N SER A 10 11.50 17.32 -1.35
CA SER A 10 11.44 18.42 -2.32
C SER A 10 12.44 18.18 -3.44
N VAL A 11 11.95 18.16 -4.68
CA VAL A 11 12.74 17.82 -5.86
C VAL A 11 13.41 19.07 -6.44
N ASP A 12 14.73 19.08 -6.46
CA ASP A 12 15.55 20.17 -6.99
C ASP A 12 15.91 19.95 -8.47
N ALA A 13 16.13 18.69 -8.85
CA ALA A 13 16.57 18.34 -10.19
C ALA A 13 16.02 16.99 -10.65
N THR A 14 15.86 16.85 -11.96
CA THR A 14 15.37 15.63 -12.62
C THR A 14 16.24 15.32 -13.83
N LYS A 15 16.70 14.09 -13.97
CA LYS A 15 17.56 13.69 -15.10
C LYS A 15 17.41 12.21 -15.43
N LEU A 16 17.62 11.87 -16.71
CA LEU A 16 17.73 10.48 -17.16
C LEU A 16 19.17 9.98 -16.90
N VAL A 17 19.32 8.94 -16.07
CA VAL A 17 20.62 8.35 -15.72
C VAL A 17 20.52 6.85 -15.88
N GLY A 18 21.41 6.25 -16.68
CA GLY A 18 21.44 4.80 -16.85
C GLY A 18 20.13 4.21 -17.40
N GLY A 19 19.34 5.00 -18.13
CA GLY A 19 18.04 4.58 -18.67
C GLY A 19 16.86 4.69 -17.71
N ALA A 20 17.01 5.31 -16.54
CA ALA A 20 15.92 5.59 -15.61
C ALA A 20 15.88 7.07 -15.20
N TRP A 21 14.69 7.60 -14.95
CA TRP A 21 14.55 8.95 -14.41
C TRP A 21 14.93 8.99 -12.93
N VAL A 22 15.89 9.84 -12.60
CA VAL A 22 16.38 10.09 -11.25
C VAL A 22 15.99 11.49 -10.82
N LEU A 23 15.36 11.58 -9.65
CA LEU A 23 15.01 12.82 -8.97
C LEU A 23 16.05 13.07 -7.88
N GLU A 24 16.63 14.26 -7.84
CA GLU A 24 17.52 14.70 -6.76
C GLU A 24 16.81 15.75 -5.94
N GLY A 25 16.92 15.67 -4.62
CA GLY A 25 16.14 16.52 -3.73
C GLY A 25 16.62 16.50 -2.29
N VAL A 26 15.82 17.12 -1.43
CA VAL A 26 16.09 17.27 0.00
C VAL A 26 14.84 16.96 0.83
N PHE A 27 15.04 16.25 1.94
CA PHE A 27 13.98 16.01 2.91
C PHE A 27 13.85 17.15 3.93
N ASN A 28 12.62 17.48 4.33
CA ASN A 28 12.36 18.37 5.47
C ASN A 28 12.81 17.74 6.82
N HIS A 29 12.75 16.42 6.96
CA HIS A 29 13.25 15.65 8.09
C HIS A 29 13.44 14.17 7.70
N LEU A 30 14.19 13.42 8.50
CA LEU A 30 14.54 12.02 8.19
C LEU A 30 13.90 10.98 9.12
N ARG A 31 12.88 11.36 9.91
CA ARG A 31 12.14 10.40 10.75
C ARG A 31 11.60 9.26 9.86
N SER A 32 11.99 8.03 10.15
CA SER A 32 11.59 6.81 9.41
C SER A 32 12.08 6.71 7.95
N VAL A 33 12.89 7.65 7.46
CA VAL A 33 13.44 7.58 6.09
C VAL A 33 14.58 6.57 6.05
N ALA A 34 14.46 5.62 5.13
CA ALA A 34 15.48 4.63 4.82
C ALA A 34 15.67 4.53 3.30
N GLU A 35 16.92 4.32 2.88
CA GLU A 35 17.21 3.86 1.52
C GLU A 35 16.54 2.50 1.30
N ASN A 36 16.04 2.26 0.08
CA ASN A 36 15.32 1.07 -0.44
C ASN A 36 14.10 1.51 -1.29
N ARG A 37 13.34 0.53 -1.78
CA ARG A 37 12.03 0.72 -2.39
C ARG A 37 11.16 1.63 -1.54
N SER A 38 10.59 2.64 -2.17
CA SER A 38 9.71 3.63 -1.54
C SER A 38 8.80 4.31 -2.56
N TRP A 39 7.92 5.16 -2.06
CA TRP A 39 7.02 5.96 -2.88
C TRP A 39 7.20 7.45 -2.59
N LEU A 40 7.16 8.26 -3.65
CA LEU A 40 6.82 9.68 -3.54
C LEU A 40 5.32 9.81 -3.81
N TYR A 41 4.55 10.06 -2.76
CA TYR A 41 3.10 10.03 -2.82
C TYR A 41 2.55 11.27 -3.52
N ALA A 42 1.68 11.03 -4.49
CA ALA A 42 0.78 12.01 -5.07
C ALA A 42 -0.55 11.29 -5.35
N PRO A 43 -1.71 11.87 -5.00
CA PRO A 43 -3.00 11.21 -5.24
C PRO A 43 -3.13 10.77 -6.70
N ARG A 44 -3.37 9.47 -6.93
CA ARG A 44 -3.51 8.83 -8.27
C ARG A 44 -2.28 8.91 -9.19
N ALA A 45 -1.15 9.44 -8.70
CA ALA A 45 0.05 9.66 -9.51
C ALA A 45 1.34 9.45 -8.71
N ALA A 46 1.27 8.63 -7.66
CA ALA A 46 2.43 8.32 -6.84
C ALA A 46 3.54 7.70 -7.69
N LEU A 47 4.79 8.06 -7.38
CA LEU A 47 5.96 7.54 -8.04
C LEU A 47 6.56 6.43 -7.18
N ILE A 48 6.66 5.22 -7.73
CA ILE A 48 7.42 4.12 -7.12
C ILE A 48 8.89 4.23 -7.57
N GLY A 49 9.80 3.95 -6.66
CA GLY A 49 11.23 4.04 -6.96
C GLY A 49 12.08 3.51 -5.81
N ASP A 50 13.40 3.53 -6.02
CA ASP A 50 14.37 3.25 -4.97
C ASP A 50 14.97 4.57 -4.47
N LEU A 51 14.94 4.77 -3.14
CA LEU A 51 15.66 5.87 -2.51
C LEU A 51 17.11 5.44 -2.29
N GLU A 52 18.03 6.24 -2.80
CA GLU A 52 19.47 5.96 -2.88
C GLU A 52 20.28 7.19 -2.45
N ALA A 53 21.53 6.97 -2.07
CA ALA A 53 22.53 7.99 -1.76
C ALA A 53 22.01 9.03 -0.74
N LEU A 54 21.35 8.58 0.33
CA LEU A 54 20.85 9.45 1.39
C LEU A 54 22.00 9.98 2.25
N ASP A 55 22.32 11.26 2.08
CA ASP A 55 23.18 11.99 3.01
C ASP A 55 22.37 12.47 4.22
N ARG A 56 22.63 11.86 5.39
CA ARG A 56 21.92 12.18 6.63
C ARG A 56 22.25 13.55 7.21
N GLN A 57 23.40 14.14 6.88
CA GLN A 57 23.77 15.47 7.37
C GLN A 57 23.06 16.56 6.58
N THR A 58 23.03 16.45 5.25
CA THR A 58 22.40 17.44 4.38
C THR A 58 20.92 17.14 4.08
N ARG A 59 20.46 15.93 4.42
CA ARG A 59 19.14 15.37 4.11
C ARG A 59 18.87 15.25 2.60
N ARG A 60 19.92 15.27 1.80
CA ARG A 60 19.81 15.12 0.34
C ARG A 60 19.81 13.65 -0.03
N ALA A 61 19.05 13.31 -1.06
CA ALA A 61 18.96 11.95 -1.55
C ALA A 61 18.67 11.95 -3.06
N ARG A 62 18.80 10.75 -3.64
CA ARG A 62 18.39 10.44 -5.00
C ARG A 62 17.20 9.49 -4.94
N PHE A 63 16.19 9.73 -5.76
CA PHE A 63 15.07 8.84 -5.94
C PHE A 63 15.07 8.35 -7.38
N ASN A 64 15.37 7.07 -7.56
CA ASN A 64 15.44 6.42 -8.86
C ASN A 64 14.09 5.78 -9.18
N THR A 65 13.37 6.31 -10.16
CA THR A 65 12.03 5.81 -10.53
C THR A 65 12.08 4.42 -11.19
N MET A 66 13.26 3.99 -11.66
CA MET A 66 13.44 2.81 -12.52
C MET A 66 12.60 2.82 -13.81
N ASP A 67 11.97 3.95 -14.16
CA ASP A 67 11.19 4.10 -15.37
C ASP A 67 12.02 4.86 -16.42
N PRO A 68 12.18 4.34 -17.64
CA PRO A 68 12.80 5.08 -18.74
C PRO A 68 11.94 6.27 -19.21
N ASN A 69 10.63 6.25 -18.94
CA ASN A 69 9.71 7.31 -19.31
C ASN A 69 9.72 8.42 -18.26
N PRO A 70 9.55 9.69 -18.67
CA PRO A 70 9.45 10.80 -17.72
C PRO A 70 8.26 10.60 -16.78
N PRO A 71 8.37 11.06 -15.52
CA PRO A 71 7.24 11.06 -14.59
C PRO A 71 6.01 11.73 -15.21
N ARG A 72 4.84 11.13 -15.01
CA ARG A 72 3.56 11.62 -15.57
C ARG A 72 3.08 12.93 -14.94
N ILE A 73 3.72 13.36 -13.87
CA ILE A 73 3.43 14.60 -13.16
C ILE A 73 4.66 15.52 -13.18
N PRO A 74 4.47 16.85 -13.18
CA PRO A 74 5.55 17.77 -12.92
C PRO A 74 6.24 17.41 -11.61
N THR A 75 7.57 17.33 -11.63
CA THR A 75 8.38 16.91 -10.47
C THR A 75 9.30 18.02 -10.00
N MET A 76 9.93 18.78 -10.90
CA MET A 76 10.82 19.87 -10.54
C MET A 76 10.11 20.94 -9.68
N GLY A 77 10.69 21.27 -8.53
CA GLY A 77 10.15 22.24 -7.58
C GLY A 77 8.94 21.75 -6.78
N GLN A 78 8.51 20.49 -6.98
CA GLN A 78 7.43 19.90 -6.20
C GLN A 78 7.97 19.23 -4.93
N THR A 79 7.06 19.09 -3.96
CA THR A 79 7.31 18.41 -2.70
C THR A 79 6.32 17.25 -2.56
N PHE A 80 6.85 16.07 -2.24
CA PHE A 80 6.04 14.85 -2.11
C PHE A 80 6.23 14.23 -0.73
N PRO A 81 5.16 13.78 -0.04
CA PRO A 81 5.28 12.89 1.09
C PRO A 81 5.97 11.60 0.68
N TRP A 82 6.94 11.15 1.46
CA TRP A 82 7.66 9.90 1.24
C TRP A 82 7.06 8.78 2.07
N LEU A 83 6.91 7.61 1.44
CA LEU A 83 6.40 6.40 2.06
C LEU A 83 7.41 5.28 1.92
N SER A 84 7.61 4.50 2.98
CA SER A 84 8.35 3.23 2.89
C SER A 84 7.70 2.29 1.87
N GLY A 85 8.50 1.52 1.13
CA GLY A 85 8.02 0.52 0.18
C GLY A 85 7.29 -0.66 0.81
N TYR A 86 7.23 -0.75 2.14
CA TYR A 86 6.32 -1.65 2.85
C TYR A 86 4.85 -1.33 2.52
N TRP A 87 4.53 -0.03 2.45
CA TRP A 87 3.20 0.43 2.08
C TRP A 87 3.12 0.70 0.57
N GLN A 88 1.92 0.54 0.02
CA GLN A 88 1.60 0.98 -1.33
C GLN A 88 0.74 2.25 -1.29
N ALA A 89 0.82 3.08 -2.32
CA ALA A 89 0.06 4.33 -2.42
C ALA A 89 -1.46 4.14 -2.23
N PHE A 90 -2.02 3.02 -2.70
CA PHE A 90 -3.46 2.77 -2.58
C PHE A 90 -3.91 2.62 -1.11
N HIS A 91 -3.08 2.09 -0.20
CA HIS A 91 -3.41 2.02 1.23
C HIS A 91 -3.62 3.42 1.83
N ILE A 92 -3.00 4.43 1.24
CA ILE A 92 -3.14 5.83 1.68
C ILE A 92 -4.41 6.42 1.06
N ASP A 93 -4.61 6.20 -0.23
CA ASP A 93 -5.76 6.72 -0.98
C ASP A 93 -7.09 6.27 -0.36
N ILE A 94 -7.25 4.98 -0.05
CA ILE A 94 -8.50 4.44 0.52
C ILE A 94 -8.80 4.93 1.95
N ILE A 95 -7.76 5.27 2.72
CA ILE A 95 -7.93 5.78 4.09
C ILE A 95 -8.23 7.28 4.06
N LEU A 96 -7.62 8.03 3.14
CA LEU A 96 -7.79 9.49 3.06
C LEU A 96 -9.01 9.94 2.24
N ASP A 97 -9.58 9.10 1.38
CA ASP A 97 -10.74 9.49 0.58
C ASP A 97 -12.01 9.52 1.47
N PRO A 98 -12.60 10.70 1.73
CA PRO A 98 -13.80 10.81 2.57
C PRO A 98 -15.05 10.22 1.93
N ASN A 99 -15.00 9.89 0.63
CA ASN A 99 -16.10 9.26 -0.08
C ASN A 99 -15.89 7.74 -0.22
N HIS A 100 -14.79 7.20 0.29
CA HIS A 100 -14.56 5.77 0.25
C HIS A 100 -15.54 5.06 1.20
N LEU A 101 -16.27 4.07 0.68
CA LEU A 101 -17.38 3.46 1.38
C LEU A 101 -16.95 2.13 2.02
N TRP A 102 -16.83 2.16 3.35
CA TRP A 102 -16.62 0.97 4.16
C TRP A 102 -17.97 0.39 4.61
N LYS A 103 -18.29 -0.84 4.20
CA LYS A 103 -19.54 -1.52 4.57
C LYS A 103 -19.27 -2.48 5.73
N PRO A 104 -19.97 -2.36 6.87
CA PRO A 104 -19.84 -3.32 7.95
C PRO A 104 -20.36 -4.69 7.48
N LEU A 105 -19.55 -5.73 7.66
CA LEU A 105 -19.87 -7.09 7.24
C LEU A 105 -19.34 -8.08 8.28
N VAL A 106 -20.22 -8.99 8.72
CA VAL A 106 -19.79 -10.13 9.54
C VAL A 106 -19.20 -11.17 8.60
N PHE A 107 -17.92 -11.51 8.80
CA PHE A 107 -17.26 -12.50 7.97
C PHE A 107 -17.89 -13.88 8.19
N ARG A 108 -18.05 -14.61 7.09
CA ARG A 108 -18.58 -15.98 7.06
C ARG A 108 -17.61 -16.80 6.24
N ALA A 109 -17.26 -17.98 6.75
CA ALA A 109 -16.45 -18.90 5.97
C ALA A 109 -17.16 -19.24 4.65
N GLU A 110 -16.39 -19.25 3.58
CA GLU A 110 -16.86 -19.52 2.22
C GLU A 110 -16.15 -20.76 1.65
N ASP A 111 -16.71 -21.30 0.58
CA ASP A 111 -16.02 -22.35 -0.17
C ASP A 111 -14.75 -21.78 -0.81
N ALA A 112 -13.66 -22.54 -0.74
CA ALA A 112 -12.43 -22.22 -1.46
C ALA A 112 -12.22 -23.16 -2.64
N LEU A 113 -11.54 -22.67 -3.66
CA LEU A 113 -10.91 -23.49 -4.68
C LEU A 113 -9.49 -23.79 -4.21
N GLU A 114 -9.24 -25.05 -3.89
CA GLU A 114 -7.95 -25.55 -3.43
C GLU A 114 -7.22 -26.23 -4.58
N ARG A 115 -5.95 -25.86 -4.77
CA ARG A 115 -5.04 -26.54 -5.68
C ARG A 115 -3.86 -27.11 -4.91
N PRO A 116 -3.61 -28.43 -4.98
CA PRO A 116 -2.42 -29.00 -4.39
C PRO A 116 -1.18 -28.59 -5.18
N ILE A 117 -0.13 -28.17 -4.47
CA ILE A 117 1.25 -28.09 -4.98
C ILE A 117 2.12 -28.97 -4.08
N PRO A 118 3.32 -29.42 -4.51
CA PRO A 118 4.01 -30.55 -3.86
C PRO A 118 4.10 -30.52 -2.33
N GLU A 119 4.32 -29.33 -1.74
CA GLU A 119 4.46 -29.15 -0.29
C GLU A 119 3.39 -28.24 0.34
N TRP A 120 2.47 -27.70 -0.46
CA TRP A 120 1.54 -26.66 -0.02
C TRP A 120 0.18 -26.81 -0.69
N ARG A 121 -0.76 -26.03 -0.19
CA ARG A 121 -2.05 -25.82 -0.83
C ARG A 121 -2.17 -24.35 -1.13
N VAL A 122 -2.66 -24.03 -2.32
CA VAL A 122 -3.06 -22.67 -2.65
C VAL A 122 -4.57 -22.66 -2.65
N GLN A 123 -5.13 -21.76 -1.86
CA GLN A 123 -6.57 -21.54 -1.78
C GLN A 123 -6.89 -20.15 -2.36
N ARG A 124 -8.04 -20.06 -3.00
CA ARG A 124 -8.66 -18.79 -3.40
C ARG A 124 -10.17 -18.91 -3.25
N ARG A 125 -10.86 -17.80 -3.02
CA ARG A 125 -12.32 -17.77 -2.92
C ARG A 125 -12.99 -18.45 -4.12
N ALA A 126 -14.00 -19.28 -3.86
CA ALA A 126 -14.78 -19.94 -4.91
C ALA A 126 -15.87 -19.02 -5.49
N ILE A 127 -16.35 -18.03 -4.73
CA ILE A 127 -17.40 -17.11 -5.17
C ILE A 127 -16.98 -16.36 -6.43
N GLY A 128 -17.86 -16.38 -7.44
CA GLY A 128 -17.64 -15.69 -8.72
C GLY A 128 -16.57 -16.32 -9.61
N ALA A 129 -15.92 -17.39 -9.17
CA ALA A 129 -14.77 -17.93 -9.87
C ALA A 129 -15.05 -19.25 -10.61
N ILE A 130 -14.36 -19.44 -11.72
CA ILE A 130 -14.40 -20.70 -12.49
C ILE A 130 -13.25 -21.60 -11.98
N PRO A 131 -13.54 -22.83 -11.52
CA PRO A 131 -12.49 -23.79 -11.14
C PRO A 131 -11.58 -24.13 -12.31
N ARG A 132 -10.28 -24.23 -12.05
CA ARG A 132 -9.29 -24.81 -12.98
C ARG A 132 -9.39 -26.34 -12.95
N PRO A 133 -8.90 -27.04 -13.99
CA PRO A 133 -8.96 -28.51 -14.03
C PRO A 133 -8.28 -29.23 -12.87
N ASP A 134 -7.33 -28.56 -12.20
CA ASP A 134 -6.56 -29.06 -11.07
C ASP A 134 -7.00 -28.47 -9.70
N GLU A 135 -8.14 -27.77 -9.66
CA GLU A 135 -8.72 -27.23 -8.43
C GLU A 135 -9.90 -28.07 -7.96
N THR A 136 -10.04 -28.21 -6.65
CA THR A 136 -11.23 -28.80 -6.01
C THR A 136 -11.92 -27.77 -5.13
N VAL A 137 -13.24 -27.74 -5.16
CA VAL A 137 -14.04 -26.95 -4.20
C VAL A 137 -13.93 -27.63 -2.84
N VAL A 138 -13.47 -26.89 -1.84
CA VAL A 138 -13.39 -27.33 -0.45
C VAL A 138 -14.35 -26.48 0.36
N PRO A 139 -15.46 -27.06 0.87
CA PRO A 139 -16.46 -26.30 1.58
C PRO A 139 -15.93 -25.62 2.84
N GLY A 140 -16.22 -24.33 3.01
CA GLY A 140 -15.81 -23.54 4.18
C GLY A 140 -14.30 -23.38 4.38
N ALA A 141 -13.47 -23.69 3.37
CA ALA A 141 -12.02 -23.59 3.48
C ALA A 141 -11.47 -22.17 3.29
N TRP A 142 -12.28 -21.22 2.84
CA TRP A 142 -11.97 -19.81 2.96
C TRP A 142 -12.44 -19.35 4.33
N ASP A 143 -11.61 -19.57 5.34
CA ASP A 143 -12.00 -19.52 6.75
C ASP A 143 -11.61 -18.24 7.48
N HIS A 144 -10.87 -17.32 6.85
CA HIS A 144 -10.58 -15.99 7.38
C HIS A 144 -10.22 -15.01 6.27
N GLU A 145 -10.29 -13.72 6.60
CA GLU A 145 -9.70 -12.63 5.82
C GLU A 145 -8.62 -11.93 6.64
N HIS A 146 -7.76 -11.16 5.98
CA HIS A 146 -6.76 -10.34 6.65
C HIS A 146 -7.10 -8.86 6.55
N CYS A 147 -7.01 -8.15 7.68
CA CYS A 147 -7.04 -6.70 7.67
C CYS A 147 -5.84 -6.16 6.87
N MET A 148 -6.09 -5.38 5.82
CA MET A 148 -5.03 -4.89 4.93
C MET A 148 -4.01 -3.95 5.61
N ILE A 149 -4.36 -3.37 6.76
CA ILE A 149 -3.50 -2.44 7.49
C ILE A 149 -2.65 -3.17 8.53
N CYS A 150 -3.26 -3.95 9.43
CA CYS A 150 -2.51 -4.59 10.52
C CYS A 150 -2.25 -6.08 10.32
N ASN A 151 -2.73 -6.66 9.21
CA ASN A 151 -2.65 -8.08 8.89
C ASN A 151 -3.31 -9.02 9.91
N SER A 152 -4.08 -8.49 10.88
CA SER A 152 -4.85 -9.33 11.81
C SER A 152 -5.91 -10.11 11.07
N HIS A 153 -6.18 -11.33 11.52
CA HIS A 153 -7.28 -12.12 11.01
C HIS A 153 -8.63 -11.44 11.30
N ILE A 154 -9.59 -11.72 10.42
CA ILE A 154 -11.00 -11.47 10.56
C ILE A 154 -11.64 -12.85 10.38
N ASP A 155 -11.86 -13.52 11.50
CA ASP A 155 -12.29 -14.92 11.56
C ASP A 155 -13.84 -15.01 11.40
N PRO A 156 -14.43 -16.21 11.24
CA PRO A 156 -15.87 -16.34 11.10
C PRO A 156 -16.59 -15.78 12.32
N ASP A 157 -17.70 -15.07 12.09
CA ASP A 157 -18.46 -14.31 13.08
C ASP A 157 -17.82 -12.98 13.55
N ASP A 158 -16.59 -12.65 13.12
CA ASP A 158 -16.02 -11.33 13.37
C ASP A 158 -16.68 -10.26 12.49
N LEU A 159 -16.85 -9.06 13.07
CA LEU A 159 -17.22 -7.86 12.32
C LEU A 159 -15.98 -7.22 11.70
N GLY A 160 -16.00 -7.11 10.37
CA GLY A 160 -15.06 -6.33 9.59
C GLY A 160 -15.76 -5.26 8.75
N TYR A 161 -14.95 -4.53 7.98
CA TYR A 161 -15.41 -3.52 7.04
C TYR A 161 -14.84 -3.82 5.66
N LEU A 162 -15.72 -3.94 4.69
CA LEU A 162 -15.41 -4.32 3.31
C LEU A 162 -15.70 -3.15 2.36
N ASP A 163 -14.77 -2.86 1.45
CA ASP A 163 -14.99 -1.89 0.37
C ASP A 163 -15.51 -2.58 -0.92
N ASP A 164 -15.70 -1.80 -1.99
CA ASP A 164 -16.20 -2.32 -3.27
C ASP A 164 -15.14 -3.12 -4.06
N ASP A 165 -13.86 -3.00 -3.71
CA ASP A 165 -12.73 -3.73 -4.31
C ASP A 165 -12.33 -4.97 -3.49
N GLU A 166 -13.18 -5.36 -2.54
CA GLU A 166 -12.99 -6.50 -1.62
C GLU A 166 -11.80 -6.37 -0.64
N HIS A 167 -11.37 -5.14 -0.33
CA HIS A 167 -10.41 -4.91 0.74
C HIS A 167 -11.07 -4.95 2.11
N TRP A 168 -10.41 -5.63 3.05
CA TRP A 168 -10.90 -5.76 4.41
C TRP A 168 -10.14 -4.90 5.42
N LEU A 169 -10.89 -4.25 6.31
CA LEU A 169 -10.40 -3.68 7.56
C LEU A 169 -11.03 -4.40 8.76
N CYS A 170 -10.22 -4.71 9.77
CA CYS A 170 -10.76 -5.05 11.08
C CYS A 170 -11.36 -3.81 11.75
N THR A 171 -12.31 -4.01 12.66
CA THR A 171 -13.01 -2.92 13.36
C THR A 171 -12.05 -1.88 13.97
N LYS A 172 -10.95 -2.35 14.58
CA LYS A 172 -9.93 -1.46 15.16
C LYS A 172 -9.26 -0.55 14.12
N CYS A 173 -8.90 -1.06 12.95
CA CYS A 173 -8.24 -0.24 11.93
C CYS A 173 -9.22 0.71 11.24
N HIS A 174 -10.46 0.26 11.03
CA HIS A 174 -11.52 1.13 10.53
C HIS A 174 -11.73 2.34 11.45
N ASP A 175 -11.94 2.09 12.76
CA ASP A 175 -12.24 3.15 13.72
C ASP A 175 -11.05 4.07 13.99
N SER A 176 -9.82 3.53 13.99
CA SER A 176 -8.60 4.30 14.26
C SER A 176 -8.06 5.06 13.05
N TYR A 177 -8.32 4.61 11.82
CA TYR A 177 -7.66 5.13 10.62
C TYR A 177 -8.64 5.57 9.54
N ALA A 178 -9.57 4.71 9.13
CA ALA A 178 -10.49 5.02 8.03
C ALA A 178 -11.48 6.14 8.42
N VAL A 179 -12.14 6.01 9.58
CA VAL A 179 -13.10 7.01 10.07
C VAL A 179 -12.47 8.40 10.30
N PRO A 180 -11.32 8.53 10.98
CA PRO A 180 -10.69 9.84 11.19
C PRO A 180 -9.82 10.32 10.02
N HIS A 181 -9.67 9.54 8.94
CA HIS A 181 -8.71 9.79 7.86
C HIS A 181 -7.29 9.99 8.41
N ASP A 182 -6.85 9.04 9.25
CA ASP A 182 -5.59 9.11 9.99
C ASP A 182 -4.59 8.07 9.49
N LEU A 183 -3.40 8.53 9.12
CA LEU A 183 -2.29 7.70 8.63
C LEU A 183 -1.40 7.15 9.76
N GLY A 184 -1.91 7.06 10.98
CA GLY A 184 -1.13 6.64 12.16
C GLY A 184 -0.53 5.23 12.02
N PHE A 185 -1.11 4.39 11.15
CA PHE A 185 -0.56 3.08 10.81
C PHE A 185 0.78 3.14 10.05
N LEU A 186 1.16 4.30 9.51
CA LEU A 186 2.47 4.51 8.87
C LEU A 186 3.59 4.79 9.88
N ALA A 187 3.25 5.01 11.16
CA ALA A 187 4.25 5.18 12.20
C ALA A 187 5.03 3.87 12.39
N PRO A 188 6.38 3.94 12.53
CA PRO A 188 7.20 2.77 12.81
C PRO A 188 6.97 2.18 14.20
#